data_AF-A0AAC8YN21-F1
#
_entry.id   AF-A0AAC8YN21-F1
#
_cell.length_a   1.000
_cell.length_b   1.000
_cell.length_c   1.000
_cell.angle_alpha   90.00
_cell.angle_beta   90.00
_cell.angle_gamma   90.00
#
_symmetry.space_group_name_H-M   'P 1'
#
loop_
_entity.id
_entity.type
_entity.pdbx_description
1 polymer ?
#
loop_
_entity_poly.entity_id
_entity_poly.type
_entity_poly.pdbx_seq_one_letter_code
_entity_poly.pdbx_strand_id
1 'polypeptide(L)'
;MAVMAPALARIIEKGRREGSMASNDPLISAELVLLLGAVTHGAVADQLAAEGADALSQAIAAFERRLAEQGLAVDRILGLPDGTARFVEPGFVAAMAAARPNRNPLGATVAAG
;
A
#
# COMPACT_ATOMS: atom_id res chain seq x y z
N MET A 1 -9.77 -1.31 12.97
CA MET A 1 -8.95 -0.23 13.56
C MET A 1 -8.77 -0.41 15.08
N ALA A 2 -9.86 -0.48 15.87
CA ALA A 2 -9.82 -0.48 17.34
C ALA A 2 -8.95 -1.56 18.02
N VAL A 3 -8.76 -2.73 17.39
CA VAL A 3 -7.94 -3.81 17.98
C VAL A 3 -6.43 -3.63 17.69
N MET A 4 -6.06 -3.05 16.55
CA MET A 4 -4.66 -2.94 16.12
C MET A 4 -3.96 -1.68 16.61
N ALA A 5 -4.69 -0.57 16.74
CA ALA A 5 -4.09 0.68 17.22
C ALA A 5 -3.39 0.53 18.58
N PRO A 6 -3.97 -0.15 19.60
CA PRO A 6 -3.29 -0.35 20.88
C PRO A 6 -2.03 -1.23 20.78
N ALA A 7 -2.04 -2.23 19.89
CA ALA A 7 -0.87 -3.10 19.69
C ALA A 7 0.29 -2.32 19.05
N LEU A 8 -0.02 -1.55 17.99
CA LEU A 8 0.98 -0.72 17.31
C LEU A 8 1.47 0.42 18.20
N ALA A 9 0.61 1.04 19.00
CA ALA A 9 1.00 2.06 19.97
C ALA A 9 2.05 1.55 20.98
N ARG A 10 1.94 0.29 21.42
CA ARG A 10 2.96 -0.34 22.28
C ARG A 10 4.31 -0.52 21.59
N ILE A 11 4.30 -0.83 20.29
CA ILE A 11 5.52 -0.94 19.48
C ILE A 11 6.16 0.45 19.33
N ILE A 12 5.37 1.47 19.00
CA ILE A 12 5.84 2.85 18.86
C ILE A 12 6.40 3.38 20.19
N GLU A 13 5.72 3.13 21.31
CA GLU A 13 6.21 3.52 22.63
C GLU A 13 7.53 2.82 23.00
N LYS A 14 7.69 1.55 22.65
CA LYS A 14 8.98 0.85 22.80
C LYS A 14 10.07 1.51 21.95
N GLY A 15 9.80 1.79 20.67
CA GLY A 15 10.75 2.46 19.78
C GLY A 15 11.13 3.86 20.29
N ARG A 16 10.16 4.61 20.82
CA ARG A 16 10.38 5.92 21.45
C ARG A 16 11.31 5.83 22.67
N ARG A 17 11.12 4.84 23.54
CA ARG A 17 11.99 4.60 24.71
C ARG A 17 13.41 4.21 24.31
N GLU A 18 13.54 3.49 23.20
CA GLU A 18 14.83 3.06 22.64
C GLU A 18 15.52 4.16 21.81
N GLY A 19 14.85 5.31 21.57
CA GLY A 19 15.36 6.40 20.76
C GLY A 19 15.36 6.12 19.24
N SER A 20 14.69 5.04 18.80
CA SER A 20 14.59 4.65 17.40
C SER A 20 13.41 5.27 16.66
N MET A 21 12.43 5.82 17.39
CA MET A 21 11.27 6.51 16.85
C MET A 21 11.01 7.82 17.61
N ALA A 22 10.45 8.81 16.93
CA ALA A 22 9.91 10.01 17.53
C ALA A 22 8.39 10.03 17.41
N SER A 23 7.69 10.15 18.54
CA SER A 23 6.24 10.27 18.56
C SER A 23 5.81 10.97 19.85
N ASN A 24 5.01 12.03 19.72
CA ASN A 24 4.45 12.76 20.86
C ASN A 24 3.30 11.97 21.52
N ASP A 25 2.50 11.28 20.72
CA ASP A 25 1.40 10.43 21.18
C ASP A 25 1.43 9.11 20.38
N PRO A 26 1.93 8.01 20.99
CA PRO A 26 2.03 6.71 20.31
C PRO A 26 0.69 6.16 19.81
N LEU A 27 -0.43 6.49 20.45
CA LEU A 27 -1.74 6.00 20.04
C LEU A 27 -2.22 6.74 18.81
N ILE A 28 -2.14 8.06 18.80
CA ILE A 28 -2.51 8.88 17.64
C ILE A 28 -1.62 8.52 16.44
N SER A 29 -0.31 8.38 16.65
CA SER A 29 0.61 7.95 15.59
C SER A 29 0.24 6.57 15.02
N ALA A 30 -0.13 5.61 15.88
CA ALA A 30 -0.60 4.30 15.43
C ALA A 30 -1.88 4.40 14.57
N GLU A 31 -2.85 5.21 14.97
CA GLU A 31 -4.08 5.42 14.21
C GLU A 31 -3.82 6.05 12.84
N LEU A 32 -2.94 7.04 12.76
CA LEU A 32 -2.54 7.68 11.50
C LEU A 32 -1.85 6.70 10.56
N VAL A 33 -0.91 5.89 11.07
CA VAL A 33 -0.22 4.85 10.28
C VAL A 33 -1.22 3.82 9.73
N LEU A 34 -2.17 3.37 10.56
CA LEU A 34 -3.20 2.43 10.12
C LEU A 34 -4.14 3.05 9.07
N LEU A 35 -4.45 4.35 9.20
CA LEU A 35 -5.28 5.06 8.23
C LEU A 35 -4.61 5.09 6.85
N LEU A 36 -3.29 5.35 6.78
CA LEU A 36 -2.54 5.37 5.51
C LEU A 36 -2.68 4.06 4.74
N GLY A 37 -2.56 2.92 5.41
CA GLY A 37 -2.74 1.60 4.79
C GLY A 37 -4.16 1.38 4.22
N ALA A 38 -5.17 1.95 4.88
CA ALA A 38 -6.57 1.84 4.44
C ALA A 38 -6.90 2.70 3.20
N VAL A 39 -6.14 3.77 2.91
CA VAL A 39 -6.41 4.67 1.77
C VAL A 39 -5.90 4.13 0.42
N THR A 40 -5.75 2.81 0.28
CA THR A 40 -5.26 2.16 -0.95
C THR A 40 -6.36 1.71 -1.90
N HIS A 41 -7.61 1.64 -1.44
CA HIS A 41 -8.73 1.07 -2.19
C HIS A 41 -8.99 1.74 -3.55
N GLY A 42 -8.88 3.07 -3.65
CA GLY A 42 -9.06 3.79 -4.91
C GLY A 42 -8.05 3.38 -5.97
N ALA A 43 -6.77 3.30 -5.60
CA ALA A 43 -5.71 2.90 -6.52
C ALA A 43 -5.85 1.43 -6.98
N VAL A 44 -6.36 0.55 -6.12
CA VAL A 44 -6.69 -0.84 -6.49
C VAL A 44 -7.89 -0.88 -7.45
N ALA A 45 -8.90 -0.04 -7.23
CA ALA A 45 -10.05 0.06 -8.13
C ALA A 45 -9.64 0.53 -9.54
N ASP A 46 -8.75 1.53 -9.63
CA ASP A 46 -8.23 2.03 -10.90
C ASP A 46 -7.49 0.91 -11.68
N GLN A 47 -6.72 0.06 -10.99
CA GLN A 47 -6.08 -1.11 -11.60
C GLN A 47 -7.08 -2.19 -12.06
N LEU A 48 -8.24 -2.30 -11.42
CA LEU A 48 -9.28 -3.25 -11.81
C LEU A 48 -10.10 -2.75 -13.00
N ALA A 49 -10.25 -1.41 -13.11
CA ALA A 49 -10.97 -0.72 -14.17
C ALA A 49 -10.13 -0.46 -15.42
N ALA A 50 -8.79 -0.58 -15.34
CA ALA A 50 -7.92 -0.38 -16.49
C ALA A 50 -8.20 -1.37 -17.63
N GLU A 51 -8.39 -0.83 -18.84
CA GLU A 51 -8.62 -1.59 -20.07
C GLU A 51 -7.41 -1.44 -21.01
N GLY A 52 -6.82 -2.57 -21.40
CA GLY A 52 -5.62 -2.58 -22.24
C GLY A 52 -4.30 -2.46 -21.45
N ALA A 53 -3.21 -2.84 -22.11
CA ALA A 53 -1.89 -2.97 -21.48
C ALA A 53 -1.31 -1.62 -21.03
N ASP A 54 -1.51 -0.55 -21.81
CA ASP A 54 -0.98 0.78 -21.49
C ASP A 54 -1.67 1.40 -20.27
N ALA A 55 -3.00 1.33 -20.21
CA ALA A 55 -3.78 1.81 -19.07
C ALA A 55 -3.45 1.03 -17.80
N LEU A 56 -3.30 -0.28 -17.90
CA LEU A 56 -2.90 -1.13 -16.77
C LEU A 56 -1.49 -0.76 -16.26
N SER A 57 -0.54 -0.54 -17.17
CA SER A 57 0.83 -0.15 -16.82
C SER A 57 0.88 1.19 -16.10
N GLN A 58 0.08 2.17 -16.56
CA GLN A 58 -0.03 3.47 -15.88
C GLN A 58 -0.67 3.36 -14.49
N ALA A 59 -1.73 2.55 -14.34
CA ALA A 59 -2.37 2.30 -13.06
C ALA A 59 -1.44 1.58 -12.06
N ILE A 60 -0.60 0.65 -12.54
CA ILE A 60 0.45 0.00 -11.75
C ILE A 60 1.47 1.02 -11.25
N ALA A 61 2.05 1.83 -12.15
CA ALA A 61 3.04 2.83 -11.77
C ALA A 61 2.48 3.89 -10.79
N ALA A 62 1.22 4.30 -10.98
CA ALA A 62 0.55 5.21 -10.06
C ALA A 62 0.35 4.58 -8.67
N PHE A 63 -0.01 3.29 -8.60
CA PHE A 63 -0.16 2.59 -7.33
C PHE A 63 1.18 2.39 -6.61
N GLU A 64 2.23 1.99 -7.33
CA GLU A 64 3.58 1.86 -6.76
C GLU A 64 4.07 3.19 -6.18
N ARG A 65 3.91 4.30 -6.91
CA ARG A 65 4.26 5.64 -6.42
C ARG A 65 3.46 6.00 -5.16
N ARG A 66 2.17 5.69 -5.12
CA ARG A 66 1.33 5.96 -3.93
C ARG A 66 1.83 5.18 -2.70
N LEU A 67 2.16 3.90 -2.87
CA LEU A 67 2.69 3.06 -1.79
C LEU A 67 4.05 3.56 -1.29
N ALA A 68 4.90 4.07 -2.19
CA ALA A 68 6.17 4.70 -1.82
C ALA A 68 5.95 5.97 -0.98
N GLU A 69 5.05 6.87 -1.40
CA GLU A 69 4.71 8.08 -0.65
C GLU A 69 4.08 7.77 0.72
N GLN A 70 3.28 6.71 0.81
CA GLN A 70 2.76 6.24 2.10
C GLN A 70 3.87 5.75 3.04
N GLY A 71 4.90 5.10 2.50
CA GLY A 71 6.10 4.72 3.26
C GLY A 71 6.80 5.95 3.86
N LEU A 72 7.05 6.97 3.02
CA LEU A 72 7.64 8.24 3.46
C LEU A 72 6.78 8.95 4.51
N ALA A 73 5.46 8.92 4.36
CA ALA A 73 4.55 9.49 5.34
C ALA A 73 4.64 8.76 6.69
N VAL A 74 4.73 7.42 6.69
CA VAL A 74 4.95 6.64 7.92
C VAL A 74 6.29 6.99 8.56
N ASP A 75 7.36 7.07 7.76
CA ASP A 75 8.68 7.44 8.27
C ASP A 75 8.63 8.78 9.00
N ARG A 76 8.01 9.79 8.39
CA ARG A 76 7.87 11.13 8.97
C ARG A 76 6.98 11.16 10.20
N ILE A 77 5.88 10.40 10.23
CA ILE A 77 4.99 10.30 11.40
C ILE A 77 5.75 9.71 12.60
N LEU A 78 6.61 8.72 12.34
CA LEU A 78 7.35 7.99 13.37
C LEU A 78 8.76 8.54 13.62
N GLY A 79 9.15 9.63 12.95
CA GLY A 79 10.49 10.22 13.04
C GLY A 79 11.62 9.28 12.60
N LEU A 80 11.32 8.36 11.68
CA LEU A 80 12.28 7.45 11.08
C LEU A 80 13.03 8.15 9.94
N PRO A 81 14.24 7.68 9.59
CA PRO A 81 14.88 8.06 8.33
C PRO A 81 14.02 7.67 7.12
N ASP A 82 13.99 8.52 6.10
CA ASP A 82 13.29 8.26 4.84
C ASP A 82 13.72 6.91 4.23
N GLY A 83 12.73 6.09 3.86
CA GLY A 83 12.91 4.77 3.26
C GLY A 83 12.97 3.61 4.26
N THR A 84 12.71 3.86 5.55
CA THR A 84 12.66 2.81 6.59
C THR A 84 11.38 1.96 6.43
N ALA A 85 10.24 2.60 6.28
CA ALA A 85 8.95 1.94 6.07
C ALA A 85 8.72 1.71 4.58
N ARG A 86 8.73 0.42 4.17
CA ARG A 86 8.47 0.01 2.80
C ARG A 86 7.19 -0.81 2.72
N PHE A 87 6.13 -0.22 2.15
CA PHE A 87 4.87 -0.93 1.91
C PHE A 87 4.94 -1.90 0.74
N VAL A 88 5.83 -1.64 -0.21
CA VAL A 88 5.96 -2.46 -1.42
C VAL A 88 7.39 -2.45 -1.94
N GLU A 89 7.84 -3.60 -2.41
CA GLU A 89 9.10 -3.67 -3.13
C GLU A 89 8.91 -3.19 -4.58
N PRO A 90 9.92 -2.52 -5.16
CA PRO A 90 9.87 -2.13 -6.57
C PRO A 90 9.52 -3.34 -7.48
N GLY A 91 8.51 -3.20 -8.33
CA GLY A 91 8.07 -4.25 -9.25
C GLY A 91 7.14 -5.31 -8.65
N PHE A 92 6.89 -5.30 -7.33
CA PHE A 92 5.97 -6.26 -6.71
C PHE A 92 4.53 -6.09 -7.23
N VAL A 93 4.07 -4.86 -7.44
CA VAL A 93 2.72 -4.60 -7.98
C VAL A 93 2.62 -5.10 -9.42
N ALA A 94 3.66 -4.87 -10.24
CA ALA A 94 3.71 -5.38 -11.59
C ALA A 94 3.66 -6.91 -11.63
N ALA A 95 4.43 -7.59 -10.77
CA ALA A 95 4.41 -9.05 -10.64
C ALA A 95 3.02 -9.57 -10.22
N MET A 96 2.38 -8.91 -9.24
CA MET A 96 1.03 -9.25 -8.80
C MET A 96 -0.03 -9.06 -9.89
N ALA A 97 0.09 -8.00 -10.70
CA ALA A 97 -0.81 -7.77 -11.82
C ALA A 97 -0.63 -8.81 -12.93
N ALA A 98 0.62 -9.20 -13.23
CA ALA A 98 0.94 -10.24 -14.21
C ALA A 98 0.48 -11.64 -13.78
N ALA A 99 0.44 -11.90 -12.47
CA ALA A 99 -0.05 -13.17 -11.91
C ALA A 99 -1.58 -13.31 -11.94
N ARG A 100 -2.34 -12.27 -12.34
CA ARG A 100 -3.80 -12.37 -12.45
C ARG A 100 -4.16 -13.39 -13.54
N PRO A 101 -4.97 -14.43 -13.24
CA PRO A 101 -5.42 -15.37 -14.25
C PRO A 101 -6.16 -14.60 -15.35
N ASN A 102 -5.79 -14.90 -16.60
CA ASN A 102 -6.33 -14.34 -17.84
C ASN A 102 -7.80 -13.93 -17.70
N ARG A 103 -8.11 -12.64 -17.85
CA ARG A 103 -9.48 -12.12 -18.03
C ARG A 103 -10.00 -12.55 -19.42
N ASN A 104 -10.13 -13.86 -19.67
CA ASN A 104 -11.04 -14.38 -20.68
C ASN A 104 -11.33 -15.88 -20.48
N PRO A 105 -12.54 -16.25 -20.02
CA PRO A 105 -13.04 -17.61 -20.20
C PRO A 105 -14.26 -17.73 -21.13
N LEU A 106 -14.81 -16.67 -21.74
CA LEU A 106 -16.10 -16.79 -22.48
C LEU A 106 -16.22 -16.00 -23.82
N GLY A 107 -15.17 -15.31 -24.29
CA GLY A 107 -15.20 -14.61 -25.57
C GLY A 107 -14.84 -15.45 -26.81
N ALA A 108 -14.30 -16.66 -26.63
CA ALA A 108 -13.78 -17.48 -27.73
C ALA A 108 -14.78 -18.49 -28.32
N THR A 109 -15.99 -18.63 -27.75
CA THR A 109 -16.96 -19.66 -28.17
C THR A 109 -18.09 -19.13 -29.05
N VAL A 110 -18.13 -17.83 -29.39
CA VAL A 110 -19.24 -17.25 -30.19
C VAL A 110 -18.81 -16.76 -31.58
N ALA A 111 -17.59 -17.06 -32.02
CA ALA A 111 -17.06 -16.66 -33.34
C ALA A 111 -16.62 -17.85 -34.21
N ALA A 112 -17.20 -19.03 -33.98
CA ALA A 112 -17.12 -20.17 -34.90
C ALA A 112 -18.53 -20.69 -35.15
N GLY A 113 -19.34 -19.83 -35.77
CA GLY A 113 -20.54 -20.21 -36.52
C GLY A 113 -20.18 -20.24 -38.00
#